data_AF-A0A2D9CLN4-F1
#
_entry.id   AF-A0A2D9CLN4-F1
#
_cell.length_a   1.000
_cell.length_b   1.000
_cell.length_c   1.000
_cell.angle_alpha   90.00
_cell.angle_beta   90.00
_cell.angle_gamma   90.00
#
_symmetry.space_group_name_H-M   'P 1'
#
loop_
_entity.id
_entity.type
_entity.pdbx_description
1 polymer ?
#
loop_
_entity_poly.entity_id
_entity_poly.type
_entity_poly.pdbx_seq_one_letter_code
_entity_poly.pdbx_strand_id
1 'polypeptide(L)' 'MTKATIIFETSEEVDGYESKTTIERHNVDTLENLAYFYSEATVAGGWTYVKAVALEKEDESIVWSDI' A
#
# COMPACT_ATOMS: atom_id res chain seq x y z
N MET A 1 8.30 -0.65 -17.73
CA MET A 1 7.81 0.36 -16.78
C MET A 1 6.50 -0.15 -16.22
N THR A 2 6.52 -0.55 -14.95
CA THR A 2 5.40 -1.24 -14.32
C THR A 2 4.42 -0.26 -13.70
N LYS A 3 3.12 -0.54 -13.81
CA LYS A 3 2.04 0.15 -13.07
C LYS A 3 1.53 -0.78 -11.99
N ALA A 4 1.46 -0.29 -10.76
CA ALA A 4 0.81 -0.99 -9.65
C ALA A 4 -0.47 -0.25 -9.25
N THR A 5 -1.51 -1.00 -8.93
CA THR A 5 -2.80 -0.49 -8.47
C THR A 5 -3.17 -1.22 -7.18
N ILE A 6 -3.51 -0.48 -6.12
CA ILE A 6 -4.03 -1.00 -4.86
C ILE A 6 -5.45 -0.47 -4.68
N ILE A 7 -6.36 -1.36 -4.30
CA ILE A 7 -7.77 -1.03 -4.06
C ILE A 7 -8.14 -1.49 -2.65
N PHE A 8 -8.61 -0.57 -1.83
CA PHE A 8 -9.28 -0.88 -0.57
C PHE A 8 -10.79 -0.75 -0.79
N GLU A 9 -11.52 -1.81 -0.47
CA GLU A 9 -12.97 -1.84 -0.51
C GLU A 9 -13.47 -2.13 0.90
N THR A 10 -14.38 -1.30 1.38
CA THR A 10 -15.11 -1.53 2.62
C THR A 10 -16.58 -1.62 2.25
N SER A 11 -17.16 -2.75 2.60
CA SER A 11 -18.58 -3.04 2.48
C SER A 11 -19.08 -3.36 3.88
N GLU A 12 -20.02 -2.59 4.43
CA GLU A 12 -20.78 -3.10 5.57
C GLU A 12 -22.27 -2.73 5.52
N GLU A 13 -23.06 -3.73 5.91
CA GLU A 13 -24.51 -3.74 6.10
C GLU A 13 -24.98 -2.88 7.29
N VAL A 14 -24.08 -2.21 8.03
CA VAL A 14 -24.41 -1.54 9.30
C VAL A 14 -24.71 -0.05 9.12
N ASP A 15 -24.00 0.62 8.20
CA ASP A 15 -24.05 2.08 8.04
C ASP A 15 -24.54 2.50 6.64
N GLY A 16 -24.68 1.54 5.71
CA GLY A 16 -25.24 1.74 4.37
C GLY A 16 -24.30 2.40 3.34
N TYR A 17 -23.01 2.56 3.66
CA TYR A 17 -22.02 3.13 2.73
C TYR A 17 -21.02 2.08 2.27
N GLU A 18 -20.94 1.92 0.95
CA GLU A 18 -19.82 1.26 0.30
C GLU A 18 -18.73 2.31 0.04
N SER A 19 -17.49 2.02 0.44
CA SER A 19 -16.37 2.91 0.16
C SER A 19 -15.26 2.19 -0.58
N LYS A 20 -14.67 2.90 -1.54
CA LYS A 20 -13.60 2.40 -2.41
C LYS A 20 -12.50 3.44 -2.50
N THR A 21 -11.29 3.04 -2.13
CA THR A 21 -10.07 3.82 -2.32
C THR A 21 -9.21 3.13 -3.36
N THR A 22 -8.98 3.80 -4.49
CA THR A 22 -8.08 3.32 -5.56
C THR A 22 -6.87 4.21 -5.62
N ILE A 23 -5.68 3.61 -5.56
CA ILE A 23 -4.42 4.29 -5.72
C ILE A 23 -3.59 3.59 -6.79
N GLU A 24 -2.97 4.38 -7.66
CA GLU A 24 -2.14 3.90 -8.76
C GLU A 24 -0.77 4.57 -8.71
N ARG A 25 0.28 3.80 -8.99
CA ARG A 25 1.65 4.32 -9.14
C ARG A 25 2.33 3.72 -10.35
N HIS A 26 2.97 4.58 -11.11
CA HIS A 26 3.83 4.21 -12.24
C HIS A 26 5.27 4.07 -11.78
N ASN A 27 6.11 3.40 -12.56
CA ASN A 27 7.54 3.18 -12.28
C ASN A 27 7.78 2.35 -11.01
N VAL A 28 6.89 1.40 -10.69
CA VAL A 28 7.09 0.47 -9.57
C VAL A 28 7.97 -0.68 -10.04
N ASP A 29 9.24 -0.38 -10.26
CA ASP A 29 10.20 -1.28 -10.89
C ASP A 29 11.19 -1.94 -9.89
N THR A 30 11.20 -1.51 -8.62
CA THR A 30 12.02 -2.10 -7.55
C THR A 30 11.19 -2.43 -6.31
N LEU A 31 11.76 -3.23 -5.39
CA LEU A 31 11.11 -3.57 -4.12
C LEU A 31 10.94 -2.36 -3.20
N GLU A 32 11.88 -1.42 -3.23
CA GLU A 32 11.80 -0.15 -2.50
C GLU A 32 10.62 0.69 -3.02
N ASN A 33 10.45 0.76 -4.34
CA ASN A 33 9.31 1.44 -4.95
C ASN A 33 7.99 0.79 -4.55
N LEU A 34 7.96 -0.54 -4.44
CA LEU A 34 6.78 -1.29 -4.01
C LEU A 34 6.49 -1.08 -2.51
N ALA A 35 7.50 -1.15 -1.64
CA ALA A 35 7.36 -0.90 -0.20
C ALA A 35 6.86 0.53 0.07
N TYR A 36 7.45 1.51 -0.62
CA TYR A 36 6.99 2.91 -0.57
C TYR A 36 5.53 3.04 -1.02
N PHE A 37 5.17 2.37 -2.13
CA PHE A 37 3.79 2.38 -2.62
C PHE A 37 2.80 1.77 -1.62
N TYR A 38 3.16 0.67 -0.96
CA TYR A 38 2.33 0.09 0.09
C TYR A 38 2.14 1.07 1.26
N SER A 39 3.20 1.75 1.70
CA SER A 39 3.09 2.74 2.77
C SER A 39 2.14 3.89 2.41
N GLU A 40 2.25 4.45 1.20
CA GLU A 40 1.32 5.49 0.72
C GLU A 40 -0.12 4.99 0.64
N ALA A 41 -0.31 3.79 0.09
CA ALA A 41 -1.63 3.19 -0.05
C ALA A 41 -2.27 2.92 1.32
N THR A 42 -1.52 2.40 2.29
CA THR A 42 -2.00 2.17 3.66
C THR A 42 -2.45 3.46 4.33
N VAL A 43 -1.68 4.54 4.22
CA VAL A 43 -2.08 5.84 4.78
C VAL A 43 -3.34 6.36 4.11
N ALA A 44 -3.44 6.25 2.78
CA ALA A 44 -4.61 6.68 2.04
C ALA A 44 -5.86 5.81 2.28
N GLY A 45 -5.68 4.54 2.62
CA GLY A 45 -6.74 3.64 3.08
C GLY A 45 -7.32 4.01 4.45
N GLY A 46 -6.77 5.03 5.13
CA GLY A 46 -7.27 5.55 6.41
C GLY A 46 -6.37 5.22 7.61
N TRP A 47 -5.38 4.35 7.44
CA TRP A 47 -4.41 3.99 8.48
C TRP A 47 -3.30 5.03 8.62
N THR A 48 -3.69 6.29 8.85
CA THR A 48 -2.79 7.47 8.92
C THR A 48 -1.74 7.41 10.03
N TYR A 49 -1.84 6.44 10.94
CA TYR A 49 -0.87 6.18 11.99
C TYR A 49 0.28 5.26 11.57
N VAL A 50 0.22 4.67 10.37
CA VAL A 50 1.31 3.86 9.81
C VAL A 50 2.46 4.75 9.36
N LYS A 51 3.68 4.42 9.78
CA LYS A 51 4.90 5.16 9.44
C LYS A 51 5.72 4.52 8.34
N ALA A 52 5.75 3.19 8.30
CA ALA A 52 6.50 2.43 7.32
C ALA A 52 5.92 1.02 7.15
N VAL A 53 6.21 0.42 6.00
CA VAL A 53 5.93 -0.98 5.64
C VAL A 53 7.26 -1.68 5.40
N ALA A 54 7.38 -2.93 5.88
CA ALA A 54 8.51 -3.80 5.64
C ALA A 54 8.12 -4.95 4.71
N LEU A 55 9.01 -5.28 3.78
CA LEU A 55 8.94 -6.48 2.96
C LEU A 55 10.13 -7.38 3.30
N GLU A 56 9.86 -8.54 3.86
CA GLU A 56 10.87 -9.58 4.14
C GLU A 56 11.05 -10.46 2.90
N LYS A 57 12.31 -10.68 2.52
CA LYS A 57 12.68 -11.58 1.42
C LYS A 57 12.94 -12.99 1.94
N GLU A 58 13.01 -13.95 1.03
CA GLU A 58 13.35 -15.34 1.37
C GLU A 58 14.72 -15.51 2.04
N ASP A 59 15.66 -14.56 1.83
CA ASP A 59 16.98 -14.54 2.46
C ASP A 59 17.01 -13.83 3.83
N GLU A 60 15.83 -13.60 4.44
CA GLU A 60 15.61 -12.88 5.69
C GLU A 60 16.01 -11.39 5.66
N SER A 61 16.44 -10.86 4.50
CA SER A 61 16.69 -9.42 4.37
C SER A 61 15.38 -8.64 4.29
N ILE A 62 15.36 -7.45 4.90
CA ILE A 62 14.18 -6.60 4.98
C ILE A 62 14.37 -5.35 4.13
N VAL A 63 13.37 -5.04 3.29
CA VAL A 63 13.24 -3.75 2.59
C VAL A 63 12.18 -2.94 3.29
N TRP A 64 12.56 -1.79 3.81
CA TRP A 64 11.63 -0.86 4.42
C TRP A 64 11.18 0.21 3.43
N SER A 65 10.00 0.78 3.68
CA SER A 65 9.44 1.88 2.90
C SER A 65 9.95 3.26 3.32
N ASP A 66 10.59 3.36 4.49
CA ASP A 66 11.26 4.58 4.91
C ASP A 66 12.62 4.69 4.22
N ILE A 67 12.84 5.85 3.60
CA ILE A 67 14.16 6.26 3.07
C ILE A 67 14.85 7.08 4.16
#